data_AF-A0A945S6V8-F1
#
_entry.id   AF-A0A945S6V8-F1
#
_cell.length_a   1.000
_cell.length_b   1.000
_cell.length_c   1.000
_cell.angle_alpha   90.00
_cell.angle_beta   90.00
_cell.angle_gamma   90.00
#
_symmetry.space_group_name_H-M   'P 1'
#
loop_
_entity.id
_entity.type
_entity.pdbx_description
1 polymer ?
#
loop_
_entity_poly.entity_id
_entity_poly.type
_entity_poly.pdbx_seq_one_letter_code
_entity_poly.pdbx_strand_id
1 'polypeptide(L)'
;MESTRAALLPNAPVSRAATGWLLFAVLLSLSAQAWIDYGDKVVRTEPEFGKEFQGFSLKLSTANIEFEQDMPEKITIVIKNTTKRTSLFPKKTAGEGRNYALYVVVADKEGQSSLFSRNVFRDRPNRVAKGNIPAGTETMLLTVPFNALEVAKVDEYENGMPYFDEKKRMTSAGQLPPQIYTIKAVLLAGLPDSRPDFVIASPVWRILLLPKSVKRMGTTEKQTKMKAYLAKMAEGAYGGVGVSSQLAAFGDEAVDPLIKMAEKTGDETVMQSRIWAIVTLCGTRAPRAEEYIIQKLHDPVGFGDLSFLAWHSQAFHSQRITEALDGLAVKIASDSELPWEKKHGPESRRHGAACLKFILKHFVSRGLSVGDDVVVNAVKKLEDPEMLCLSIQVWKPSSPRAAAEALKTLFTTPYTHPNLKRVATQRLGKAWSDQGFPPFDRKANVDLTWQDAGMWLAEKGLLSKDETTAFLRAQVMAVRDPAAQTRIIADLRNHLGDASPVKAASPVLPDAWIQSWQWMLKTAKLPKEEAVRFLCNQMRTREELDDSVKRALLVALKGQLGEAFPLKATSKVDLDEDWPTCGNWLIEKGHFKPPRKRR
;
A
#
# COMPACT_ATOMS: atom_id res chain seq x y z
N MET A 1 -67.40 -14.93 -14.04
CA MET A 1 -67.05 -15.70 -15.25
C MET A 1 -65.79 -15.06 -15.82
N GLU A 2 -64.63 -15.16 -15.18
CA GLU A 2 -63.86 -16.35 -14.79
C GLU A 2 -63.43 -17.28 -15.94
N SER A 3 -62.13 -17.58 -15.88
CA SER A 3 -61.40 -18.73 -16.45
C SER A 3 -60.80 -18.51 -17.84
N THR A 4 -59.56 -18.93 -18.14
CA THR A 4 -58.69 -19.96 -17.51
C THR A 4 -57.26 -19.81 -18.08
N ARG A 5 -56.21 -19.69 -17.25
CA ARG A 5 -55.27 -20.72 -16.71
C ARG A 5 -54.02 -21.05 -17.57
N ALA A 6 -52.85 -20.85 -16.93
CA ALA A 6 -51.72 -21.78 -16.69
C ALA A 6 -50.37 -21.02 -16.78
N ALA A 7 -49.28 -21.27 -16.06
CA ALA A 7 -48.94 -21.90 -14.78
C ALA A 7 -47.40 -21.66 -14.54
N LEU A 8 -46.94 -21.70 -13.28
CA LEU A 8 -45.58 -22.08 -12.78
C LEU A 8 -44.37 -21.07 -12.65
N LEU A 9 -44.17 -20.57 -11.41
CA LEU A 9 -42.95 -20.58 -10.52
C LEU A 9 -41.61 -19.82 -10.90
N PRO A 10 -40.60 -19.64 -9.99
CA PRO A 10 -40.53 -18.64 -8.90
C PRO A 10 -39.13 -17.90 -8.75
N ASN A 11 -39.03 -16.95 -7.80
CA ASN A 11 -37.85 -16.32 -7.14
C ASN A 11 -36.39 -16.67 -7.56
N ALA A 12 -35.57 -15.64 -7.87
CA ALA A 12 -34.23 -15.36 -7.28
C ALA A 12 -33.60 -14.03 -7.81
N PRO A 13 -32.84 -13.25 -7.00
CA PRO A 13 -32.13 -12.02 -7.39
C PRO A 13 -30.62 -12.26 -7.69
N VAL A 14 -29.90 -11.25 -8.24
CA VAL A 14 -28.42 -11.01 -8.38
C VAL A 14 -28.14 -10.33 -9.75
N SER A 15 -27.27 -9.34 -10.01
CA SER A 15 -26.15 -8.67 -9.31
C SER A 15 -26.02 -7.19 -9.77
N ARG A 16 -25.51 -6.30 -8.90
CA ARG A 16 -24.84 -5.05 -9.27
C ARG A 16 -23.58 -4.90 -8.40
N ALA A 17 -22.52 -5.58 -8.81
CA ALA A 17 -21.16 -5.39 -8.29
C ALA A 17 -20.33 -4.79 -9.43
N ALA A 18 -19.91 -3.52 -9.31
CA ALA A 18 -18.72 -3.00 -10.02
C ALA A 18 -18.43 -1.49 -9.79
N THR A 19 -19.39 -0.65 -9.40
CA THR A 19 -19.20 0.82 -9.50
C THR A 19 -19.25 1.61 -8.18
N GLY A 20 -19.41 0.96 -7.03
CA GLY A 20 -19.44 1.64 -5.72
C GLY A 20 -18.10 1.75 -4.98
N TRP A 21 -17.03 1.10 -5.46
CA TRP A 21 -15.82 0.87 -4.66
C TRP A 21 -14.70 1.91 -4.84
N LEU A 22 -14.81 2.84 -5.80
CA LEU A 22 -13.77 3.86 -6.04
C LEU A 22 -14.02 5.21 -5.33
N LEU A 23 -15.25 5.49 -4.86
CA LEU A 23 -15.52 6.67 -4.02
C LEU A 23 -15.28 6.41 -2.53
N PHE A 24 -15.14 5.14 -2.12
CA PHE A 24 -15.02 4.73 -0.72
C PHE A 24 -13.59 4.93 -0.16
N ALA A 25 -12.56 5.04 -1.01
CA ALA A 25 -11.16 5.11 -0.55
C ALA A 25 -10.57 6.53 -0.46
N VAL A 26 -11.24 7.57 -0.96
CA VAL A 26 -10.73 8.96 -0.92
C VAL A 26 -11.44 9.83 0.13
N LEU A 27 -12.63 9.44 0.61
CA LEU A 27 -13.33 10.11 1.71
C LEU A 27 -12.95 9.61 3.12
N LEU A 28 -12.14 8.55 3.22
CA LEU A 28 -11.68 7.93 4.48
C LEU A 28 -10.48 8.62 5.17
N SER A 29 -10.09 9.85 4.75
CA SER A 29 -8.93 10.55 5.33
C SER A 29 -9.17 11.97 5.86
N LEU A 30 -10.43 12.46 5.88
CA LEU A 30 -10.76 13.80 6.38
C LEU A 30 -11.83 13.83 7.48
N SER A 31 -12.31 12.69 7.99
CA SER A 31 -13.42 12.64 8.96
C SER A 31 -13.19 11.71 10.14
N ALA A 32 -11.93 11.58 10.61
CA ALA A 32 -11.66 11.08 11.96
C ALA A 32 -11.88 12.20 13.02
N GLN A 33 -13.04 12.84 12.97
CA GLN A 33 -13.67 13.52 14.10
C GLN A 33 -14.99 12.78 14.35
N ALA A 34 -14.93 11.66 15.06
CA ALA A 34 -16.12 11.02 15.58
C ALA A 34 -16.64 11.86 16.76
N TRP A 35 -17.41 12.90 16.46
CA TRP A 35 -18.38 13.47 17.40
C TRP A 35 -19.48 12.45 17.59
N ILE A 36 -19.78 12.15 18.86
CA ILE A 36 -20.97 11.40 19.24
C ILE A 36 -22.13 12.39 19.09
N ASP A 37 -22.92 12.22 18.03
CA ASP A 37 -24.11 13.03 17.76
C ASP A 37 -25.30 12.40 18.52
N TYR A 38 -25.58 12.92 19.71
CA TYR A 38 -26.85 12.62 20.40
C TYR A 38 -27.91 13.56 19.84
N GLY A 39 -28.67 13.07 18.87
CA GLY A 39 -29.85 13.75 18.35
C GLY A 39 -30.97 13.77 19.38
N ASP A 40 -31.05 14.87 20.13
CA ASP A 40 -32.32 15.51 20.52
C ASP A 40 -32.13 17.01 20.29
N LYS A 41 -33.01 17.63 19.51
CA LYS A 41 -33.03 19.09 19.33
C LYS A 41 -33.42 19.76 20.65
N VAL A 42 -32.45 19.99 21.53
CA VAL A 42 -32.60 20.89 22.67
C VAL A 42 -32.22 22.28 22.20
N VAL A 43 -33.20 23.18 22.12
CA VAL A 43 -32.96 24.61 22.00
C VAL A 43 -32.20 25.03 23.26
N ARG A 44 -30.88 25.24 23.14
CA ARG A 44 -30.05 25.69 24.26
C ARG A 44 -30.22 27.19 24.45
N THR A 45 -30.96 27.58 25.48
CA THR A 45 -30.62 28.77 26.28
C THR A 45 -29.18 28.63 26.78
N GLU A 46 -28.45 29.73 26.88
CA GLU A 46 -27.01 29.73 27.17
C GLU A 46 -26.64 28.79 28.35
N PRO A 47 -25.62 27.94 28.23
CA PRO A 47 -25.27 27.01 29.30
C PRO A 47 -24.55 27.76 30.44
N GLU A 48 -25.24 27.96 31.55
CA GLU A 48 -24.62 28.35 32.83
C GLU A 48 -23.74 27.23 33.40
N PHE A 49 -24.03 25.97 33.04
CA PHE A 49 -23.29 24.78 33.48
C PHE A 49 -22.15 24.41 32.53
N GLY A 50 -20.95 24.14 33.08
CA GLY A 50 -19.83 23.54 32.35
C GLY A 50 -18.52 24.34 32.27
N LYS A 51 -18.52 25.64 32.58
CA LYS A 51 -17.28 26.44 32.65
C LYS A 51 -16.32 25.93 33.75
N GLU A 52 -16.86 25.36 34.83
CA GLU A 52 -16.11 24.72 35.91
C GLU A 52 -15.37 23.44 35.54
N PHE A 53 -15.59 22.88 34.34
CA PHE A 53 -14.91 21.67 33.87
C PHE A 53 -13.88 21.96 32.77
N GLN A 54 -13.70 23.22 32.38
CA GLN A 54 -12.61 23.59 31.47
C GLN A 54 -11.25 23.31 32.13
N GLY A 55 -10.39 22.56 31.44
CA GLY A 55 -9.05 22.21 31.91
C GLY A 55 -8.87 20.78 32.43
N PHE A 56 -9.88 19.92 32.38
CA PHE A 56 -9.67 18.49 32.60
C PHE A 56 -9.16 17.81 31.33
N SER A 57 -8.21 16.87 31.47
CA SER A 57 -7.84 15.94 30.41
C SER A 57 -7.73 14.52 30.96
N LEU A 58 -8.29 13.54 30.24
CA LEU A 58 -8.23 12.14 30.61
C LEU A 58 -7.15 11.42 29.81
N LYS A 59 -6.35 10.59 30.45
CA LYS A 59 -5.29 9.79 29.84
C LYS A 59 -5.51 8.32 30.20
N LEU A 60 -5.56 7.48 29.18
CA LEU A 60 -5.40 6.04 29.31
C LEU A 60 -3.97 5.69 28.88
N SER A 61 -3.35 4.75 29.58
CA SER A 61 -2.01 4.26 29.24
C SER A 61 -1.83 2.79 29.64
N THR A 62 -0.95 2.10 28.91
CA THR A 62 -0.53 0.72 29.15
C THR A 62 0.98 0.64 28.86
N ALA A 63 1.68 -0.30 29.50
CA ALA A 63 3.11 -0.53 29.27
C ALA A 63 3.36 -1.26 27.94
N ASN A 64 2.44 -2.16 27.57
CA ASN A 64 2.55 -3.01 26.40
C ASN A 64 1.50 -2.63 25.35
N ILE A 65 1.82 -2.88 24.08
CA ILE A 65 0.86 -2.77 22.96
C ILE A 65 0.34 -4.15 22.52
N GLU A 66 0.97 -5.23 22.98
CA GLU A 66 0.57 -6.62 22.73
C GLU A 66 0.01 -7.21 24.01
N PHE A 67 -1.25 -7.61 23.99
CA PHE A 67 -1.95 -8.21 25.12
C PHE A 67 -2.20 -9.68 24.81
N GLU A 68 -1.85 -10.59 25.71
CA GLU A 68 -2.24 -11.99 25.55
C GLU A 68 -3.60 -12.24 26.21
N GLN A 69 -4.45 -13.06 25.59
CA GLN A 69 -5.72 -13.47 26.20
C GLN A 69 -5.50 -14.04 27.60
N ASP A 70 -6.47 -13.78 28.47
CA ASP A 70 -6.45 -14.11 29.89
C ASP A 70 -5.27 -13.50 30.70
N MET A 71 -4.37 -12.69 30.12
CA MET A 71 -3.33 -11.98 30.87
C MET A 71 -3.87 -10.69 31.50
N PRO A 72 -3.53 -10.40 32.76
CA PRO A 72 -3.96 -9.19 33.45
C PRO A 72 -3.10 -7.97 33.09
N GLU A 73 -3.03 -7.63 31.80
CA GLU A 73 -2.32 -6.44 31.31
C GLU A 73 -2.91 -5.18 31.94
N LYS A 74 -2.06 -4.37 32.58
CA LYS A 74 -2.51 -3.24 33.40
C LYS A 74 -2.82 -2.02 32.54
N ILE A 75 -4.07 -1.60 32.56
CA ILE A 75 -4.51 -0.31 32.01
C ILE A 75 -4.57 0.70 33.15
N THR A 76 -3.85 1.80 33.00
CA THR A 76 -3.83 2.91 33.97
C THR A 76 -4.57 4.11 33.39
N ILE A 77 -5.54 4.62 34.15
CA ILE A 77 -6.35 5.79 33.79
C ILE A 77 -6.01 6.92 34.75
N VAL A 78 -5.61 8.05 34.20
CA VAL A 78 -5.17 9.25 34.91
C VAL A 78 -6.00 10.43 34.43
N ILE A 79 -6.42 11.27 35.35
CA ILE A 79 -7.04 12.55 35.04
C ILE A 79 -6.10 13.68 35.43
N LYS A 80 -5.98 14.68 34.56
CA LYS A 80 -5.19 15.89 34.80
C LYS A 80 -6.14 17.06 34.90
N ASN A 81 -5.87 17.94 35.87
CA ASN A 81 -6.55 19.22 36.00
C ASN A 81 -5.55 20.35 35.71
N THR A 82 -5.75 21.12 34.65
CA THR A 82 -4.89 22.26 34.29
C THR A 82 -5.38 23.58 34.87
N THR A 83 -6.54 23.62 35.52
CA THR A 83 -7.15 24.86 36.03
C THR A 83 -7.07 24.98 37.55
N LYS A 84 -6.74 26.18 38.04
CA LYS A 84 -6.50 26.48 39.48
C LYS A 84 -7.73 26.48 40.37
N ARG A 85 -8.93 26.48 39.79
CA ARG A 85 -10.20 26.79 40.48
C ARG A 85 -11.28 25.70 40.38
N THR A 86 -11.00 24.64 39.64
CA THR A 86 -11.99 23.63 39.25
C THR A 86 -11.79 22.38 40.11
N SER A 87 -12.88 21.89 40.70
CA SER A 87 -12.91 20.56 41.28
C SER A 87 -13.87 19.72 40.46
N LEU A 88 -13.46 18.51 40.11
CA LEU A 88 -14.34 17.51 39.50
C LEU A 88 -15.46 17.08 40.46
N PHE A 89 -15.34 17.42 41.75
CA PHE A 89 -16.30 17.16 42.82
C PHE A 89 -16.55 18.47 43.59
N PRO A 90 -17.41 19.37 43.09
CA PRO A 90 -17.59 20.68 43.70
C PRO A 90 -18.07 20.59 45.16
N LYS A 91 -17.37 21.28 46.07
CA LYS A 91 -17.69 21.30 47.52
C LYS A 91 -19.05 21.93 47.85
N LYS A 92 -19.61 22.77 46.96
CA LYS A 92 -20.79 23.62 47.23
C LYS A 92 -22.14 22.95 46.94
N THR A 93 -22.18 21.83 46.22
CA THR A 93 -23.39 21.06 45.92
C THR A 93 -23.46 19.74 46.70
N ALA A 94 -22.82 19.69 47.87
CA ALA A 94 -22.84 18.53 48.78
C ALA A 94 -24.24 18.12 49.29
N GLY A 95 -25.32 18.81 48.87
CA GLY A 95 -26.71 18.41 49.10
C GLY A 95 -27.30 17.46 48.05
N GLU A 96 -26.78 17.43 46.82
CA GLU A 96 -27.28 16.57 45.73
C GLU A 96 -26.16 15.67 45.23
N GLY A 97 -26.17 14.40 45.65
CA GLY A 97 -25.12 13.43 45.32
C GLY A 97 -25.00 13.19 43.81
N ARG A 98 -23.97 13.75 43.17
CA ARG A 98 -23.67 13.52 41.75
C ARG A 98 -23.19 12.09 41.51
N ASN A 99 -23.67 11.48 40.43
CA ASN A 99 -23.26 10.16 39.98
C ASN A 99 -22.10 10.27 39.00
N TYR A 100 -21.12 9.37 39.15
CA TYR A 100 -19.94 9.30 38.28
C TYR A 100 -19.83 7.90 37.69
N ALA A 101 -19.50 7.83 36.40
CA ALA A 101 -19.19 6.57 35.75
C ALA A 101 -17.94 6.67 34.91
N LEU A 102 -17.12 5.62 34.97
CA LEU A 102 -15.94 5.47 34.15
C LEU A 102 -16.05 4.18 33.36
N TYR A 103 -15.99 4.32 32.04
CA TYR A 103 -16.06 3.23 31.09
C TYR A 103 -14.75 3.09 30.35
N VAL A 104 -14.33 1.85 30.11
CA VAL A 104 -13.31 1.54 29.10
C VAL A 104 -14.05 1.02 27.88
N VAL A 105 -13.89 1.72 26.75
CA VAL A 105 -14.49 1.33 25.48
C VAL A 105 -13.46 0.57 24.68
N VAL A 106 -13.80 -0.64 24.25
CA VAL A 106 -13.01 -1.50 23.38
C VAL A 106 -13.74 -1.60 22.05
N ALA A 107 -13.09 -1.18 20.96
CA ALA A 107 -13.69 -1.27 19.63
C ALA A 107 -12.76 -1.98 18.65
N ASP A 108 -13.34 -2.70 17.69
CA ASP A 108 -12.57 -3.32 16.60
C ASP A 108 -11.85 -2.28 15.73
N LYS A 109 -10.95 -2.72 14.85
CA LYS A 109 -10.11 -1.87 13.99
C LYS A 109 -10.93 -0.90 13.12
N GLU A 110 -12.17 -1.24 12.80
CA GLU A 110 -13.06 -0.47 11.93
C GLU A 110 -14.09 0.37 12.71
N GLY A 111 -14.12 0.25 14.04
CA GLY A 111 -15.08 0.93 14.92
C GLY A 111 -16.51 0.41 14.79
N GLN A 112 -16.74 -0.69 14.07
CA GLN A 112 -18.09 -1.21 13.79
C GLN A 112 -18.76 -1.78 15.04
N SER A 113 -17.97 -2.42 15.90
CA SER A 113 -18.42 -2.96 17.18
C SER A 113 -17.73 -2.24 18.34
N SER A 114 -18.45 -1.33 19.01
CA SER A 114 -17.99 -0.70 20.25
C SER A 114 -18.56 -1.44 21.46
N LEU A 115 -17.67 -2.04 22.26
CA LEU A 115 -18.01 -2.72 23.49
C LEU A 115 -17.63 -1.81 24.67
N PHE A 116 -18.60 -1.52 25.52
CA PHE A 116 -18.38 -0.74 26.73
C PHE A 116 -18.17 -1.68 27.90
N SER A 117 -17.21 -1.36 28.77
CA SER A 117 -17.07 -2.05 30.04
C SER A 117 -18.29 -1.79 30.94
N ARG A 118 -18.48 -2.58 32.00
CA ARG A 118 -19.27 -2.11 33.15
C ARG A 118 -18.66 -0.82 33.72
N ASN A 119 -19.46 -0.05 34.44
CA ASN A 119 -18.96 1.11 35.16
C ASN A 119 -17.87 0.66 36.15
N VAL A 120 -16.63 1.03 35.85
CA VAL A 120 -15.44 0.57 36.58
C VAL A 120 -15.37 1.16 38.00
N PHE A 121 -16.13 2.22 38.26
CA PHE A 121 -16.28 2.76 39.61
C PHE A 121 -17.25 1.96 40.49
N ARG A 122 -18.17 1.16 39.92
CA ARG A 122 -19.16 0.37 40.68
C ARG A 122 -18.48 -0.53 41.72
N ASP A 123 -17.39 -1.19 41.33
CA ASP A 123 -16.70 -2.18 42.16
C ASP A 123 -15.54 -1.58 42.98
N ARG A 124 -15.23 -0.29 42.78
CA ARG A 124 -14.10 0.40 43.41
C ARG A 124 -14.43 1.84 43.83
N PRO A 125 -15.43 2.07 44.69
CA PRO A 125 -15.96 3.40 44.99
C PRO A 125 -14.98 4.37 45.70
N ASN A 126 -13.78 3.95 46.12
CA ASN A 126 -13.05 4.64 47.20
C ASN A 126 -11.70 5.33 46.87
N ARG A 127 -11.31 5.57 45.61
CA ARG A 127 -10.04 6.32 45.34
C ARG A 127 -10.18 7.82 45.12
N VAL A 128 -11.41 8.35 45.05
CA VAL A 128 -11.66 9.78 44.80
C VAL A 128 -12.54 10.44 45.87
N ALA A 129 -12.70 9.78 47.02
CA ALA A 129 -13.59 10.12 48.13
C ALA A 129 -13.32 11.47 48.86
N LYS A 130 -12.44 12.33 48.34
CA LYS A 130 -12.25 13.70 48.88
C LYS A 130 -12.30 14.81 47.85
N GLY A 131 -12.66 14.47 46.62
CA GLY A 131 -13.24 15.43 45.72
C GLY A 131 -12.42 16.69 45.43
N ASN A 132 -11.09 16.59 45.37
CA ASN A 132 -10.25 17.63 44.80
C ASN A 132 -9.20 16.95 43.95
N ILE A 133 -9.25 17.15 42.64
CA ILE A 133 -8.08 16.93 41.79
C ILE A 133 -7.32 18.26 41.83
N PRO A 134 -6.20 18.35 42.55
CA PRO A 134 -5.47 19.60 42.69
C PRO A 134 -5.07 20.14 41.32
N ALA A 135 -5.09 21.46 41.19
CA ALA A 135 -4.67 22.12 39.97
C ALA A 135 -3.20 21.81 39.65
N GLY A 136 -2.91 21.61 38.36
CA GLY A 136 -1.57 21.28 37.88
C GLY A 136 -1.11 19.87 38.24
N THR A 137 -1.98 19.02 38.81
CA THR A 137 -1.62 17.64 39.17
C THR A 137 -2.28 16.60 38.27
N GLU A 138 -1.59 15.48 38.11
CA GLU A 138 -2.10 14.27 37.48
C GLU A 138 -2.53 13.30 38.59
N THR A 139 -3.81 12.98 38.63
CA THR A 139 -4.38 12.05 39.60
C THR A 139 -4.68 10.73 38.92
N MET A 140 -4.04 9.66 39.35
CA MET A 140 -4.39 8.31 38.93
C MET A 140 -5.77 7.95 39.49
N LEU A 141 -6.74 7.75 38.59
CA LEU A 141 -8.08 7.32 38.97
C LEU A 141 -8.06 5.84 39.36
N LEU A 142 -7.52 5.00 38.49
CA LEU A 142 -7.46 3.56 38.72
C LEU A 142 -6.46 2.86 37.79
N THR A 143 -6.07 1.67 38.22
CA THR A 143 -5.39 0.66 37.40
C THR A 143 -6.26 -0.58 37.39
N VAL A 144 -6.65 -1.04 36.21
CA VAL A 144 -7.46 -2.25 36.01
C VAL A 144 -6.78 -3.20 35.05
N PRO A 145 -6.82 -4.51 35.32
CA PRO A 145 -6.33 -5.50 34.37
C PRO A 145 -7.33 -5.64 33.22
N PHE A 146 -6.83 -5.62 31.98
CA PHE A 146 -7.64 -5.68 30.78
C PHE A 146 -8.54 -6.92 30.75
N ASN A 147 -8.01 -8.09 31.11
CA ASN A 147 -8.78 -9.33 31.14
C ASN A 147 -9.97 -9.33 32.11
N ALA A 148 -9.98 -8.48 33.15
CA ALA A 148 -11.08 -8.40 34.09
C ALA A 148 -12.18 -7.42 33.66
N LEU A 149 -11.98 -6.69 32.55
CA LEU A 149 -13.02 -5.80 32.03
C LEU A 149 -14.17 -6.64 31.48
N GLU A 150 -15.32 -6.59 32.13
CA GLU A 150 -16.57 -7.12 31.60
C GLU A 150 -17.09 -6.15 30.55
N VAL A 151 -17.09 -6.55 29.28
CA VAL A 151 -17.48 -5.72 28.15
C VAL A 151 -18.70 -6.29 27.43
N ALA A 152 -19.57 -5.41 26.95
CA ALA A 152 -20.71 -5.76 26.11
C ALA A 152 -21.06 -4.61 25.16
N LYS A 153 -21.79 -4.93 24.09
CA LYS A 153 -22.44 -3.91 23.27
C LYS A 153 -23.45 -3.15 24.12
N VAL A 154 -23.53 -1.84 23.95
CA VAL A 154 -24.58 -1.03 24.57
C VAL A 154 -25.81 -1.12 23.68
N ASP A 155 -26.90 -1.63 24.24
CA ASP A 155 -28.16 -1.77 23.49
C ASP A 155 -28.92 -0.44 23.52
N GLU A 156 -28.93 0.23 24.67
CA GLU A 156 -29.68 1.45 24.93
C GLU A 156 -28.90 2.40 25.85
N TYR A 157 -29.30 3.67 25.87
CA TYR A 157 -28.77 4.66 26.80
C TYR A 157 -29.91 5.17 27.69
N GLU A 158 -29.76 5.03 28.99
CA GLU A 158 -30.72 5.55 29.98
C GLU A 158 -30.15 6.85 30.54
N ASN A 159 -30.90 7.96 30.42
CA ASN A 159 -30.44 9.29 30.79
C ASN A 159 -29.05 9.63 30.20
N GLY A 160 -28.76 9.21 28.96
CA GLY A 160 -27.47 9.45 28.31
C GLY A 160 -26.30 8.63 28.86
N MET A 161 -26.53 7.68 29.76
CA MET A 161 -25.56 6.74 30.29
C MET A 161 -25.70 5.38 29.59
N PRO A 162 -24.61 4.64 29.32
CA PRO A 162 -24.70 3.27 28.81
C PRO A 162 -25.53 2.38 29.75
N TYR A 163 -26.64 1.84 29.24
CA TYR A 163 -27.47 0.89 29.97
C TYR A 163 -27.07 -0.55 29.60
N PHE A 164 -26.96 -1.39 30.62
CA PHE A 164 -26.74 -2.82 30.47
C PHE A 164 -27.81 -3.54 31.29
N ASP A 165 -28.64 -4.34 30.61
CA ASP A 165 -29.55 -5.25 31.30
C ASP A 165 -28.76 -6.13 32.28
N GLU A 166 -29.20 -6.22 33.54
CA GLU A 166 -28.55 -7.02 34.57
C GLU A 166 -28.47 -8.50 34.21
N LYS A 167 -29.39 -8.99 33.37
CA LYS A 167 -29.40 -10.35 32.85
C LYS A 167 -28.47 -10.55 31.64
N LYS A 168 -27.93 -9.47 31.07
CA LYS A 168 -27.06 -9.56 29.90
C LYS A 168 -25.73 -10.18 30.28
N ARG A 169 -25.39 -11.29 29.61
CA ARG A 169 -24.09 -11.94 29.76
C ARG A 169 -23.00 -11.05 29.16
N MET A 170 -22.10 -10.56 30.01
CA MET A 170 -20.94 -9.78 29.59
C MET A 170 -19.77 -10.70 29.28
N THR A 171 -18.94 -10.30 28.32
CA THR A 171 -17.74 -11.04 27.92
C THR A 171 -16.53 -10.42 28.59
N SER A 172 -15.60 -11.22 29.09
CA SER A 172 -14.30 -10.72 29.53
C SER A 172 -13.55 -10.15 28.31
N ALA A 173 -13.01 -8.94 28.41
CA ALA A 173 -12.25 -8.33 27.33
C ALA A 173 -11.01 -9.17 26.95
N GLY A 174 -10.45 -9.91 27.91
CA GLY A 174 -9.36 -10.84 27.70
C GLY A 174 -9.74 -12.12 26.93
N GLN A 175 -11.03 -12.34 26.68
CA GLN A 175 -11.57 -13.48 25.92
C GLN A 175 -12.09 -13.07 24.53
N LEU A 176 -11.95 -11.79 24.17
CA LEU A 176 -12.32 -11.32 22.84
C LEU A 176 -11.48 -12.01 21.76
N PRO A 177 -11.99 -12.16 20.53
CA PRO A 177 -11.24 -12.74 19.42
C PRO A 177 -9.88 -12.03 19.23
N PRO A 178 -8.79 -12.76 18.96
CA PRO A 178 -7.48 -12.14 18.71
C PRO A 178 -7.51 -11.25 17.47
N GLN A 179 -7.25 -9.95 17.63
CA GLN A 179 -7.15 -8.95 16.55
C GLN A 179 -6.64 -7.61 17.10
N ILE A 180 -6.55 -6.61 16.23
CA ILE A 180 -6.27 -5.23 16.63
C ILE A 180 -7.55 -4.60 17.20
N TYR A 181 -7.46 -4.09 18.42
CA TYR A 181 -8.51 -3.28 19.05
C TYR A 181 -8.02 -1.86 19.30
N THR A 182 -8.98 -0.96 19.38
CA THR A 182 -8.81 0.36 19.96
C THR A 182 -9.40 0.39 21.36
N ILE A 183 -8.71 1.05 22.29
CA ILE A 183 -9.17 1.26 23.65
C ILE A 183 -9.13 2.74 24.00
N LYS A 184 -10.16 3.22 24.71
CA LYS A 184 -10.20 4.57 25.30
C LYS A 184 -10.98 4.56 26.61
N ALA A 185 -10.66 5.49 27.50
CA ALA A 185 -11.44 5.73 28.71
C ALA A 185 -12.46 6.84 28.44
N VAL A 186 -13.66 6.71 29.01
CA VAL A 186 -14.72 7.74 28.99
C VAL A 186 -15.22 7.95 30.41
N LEU A 187 -15.11 9.17 30.90
CA LEU A 187 -15.58 9.58 32.22
C LEU A 187 -16.81 10.47 32.05
N LEU A 188 -17.89 10.11 32.73
CA LEU A 188 -19.17 10.80 32.75
C LEU A 188 -19.50 11.25 34.17
N ALA A 189 -20.10 12.42 34.32
CA ALA A 189 -20.69 12.87 35.57
C ALA A 189 -22.01 13.63 35.32
N GLY A 190 -22.96 13.47 36.23
CA GLY A 190 -24.28 14.11 36.17
C GLY A 190 -25.01 14.05 37.52
N LEU A 191 -26.13 14.75 37.64
CA LEU A 191 -27.04 14.59 38.78
C LEU A 191 -27.80 13.25 38.64
N PRO A 192 -28.33 12.69 39.75
CA PRO A 192 -29.19 11.51 39.69
C PRO A 192 -30.33 11.71 38.68
N ASP A 193 -30.66 10.66 37.94
CA ASP A 193 -31.76 10.62 36.97
C ASP A 193 -31.72 11.72 35.89
N SER A 194 -30.54 12.28 35.63
CA SER A 194 -30.33 13.34 34.65
C SER A 194 -29.24 12.98 33.65
N ARG A 195 -29.28 13.63 32.48
CA ARG A 195 -28.26 13.47 31.44
C ARG A 195 -26.91 14.01 31.95
N PRO A 196 -25.77 13.33 31.71
CA PRO A 196 -24.46 13.83 32.08
C PRO A 196 -24.22 15.23 31.53
N ASP A 197 -23.86 16.16 32.41
CA ASP A 197 -23.45 17.51 32.07
C ASP A 197 -21.92 17.63 31.96
N PHE A 198 -21.18 16.58 32.33
CA PHE A 198 -19.76 16.44 32.11
C PHE A 198 -19.41 15.12 31.41
N VAL A 199 -18.68 15.22 30.30
CA VAL A 199 -18.17 14.09 29.53
C VAL A 199 -16.74 14.39 29.08
N ILE A 200 -15.82 13.48 29.37
CA ILE A 200 -14.45 13.54 28.84
C ILE A 200 -13.95 12.16 28.42
N ALA A 201 -13.23 12.11 27.30
CA ALA A 201 -12.63 10.88 26.78
C ALA A 201 -11.11 11.01 26.66
N SER A 202 -10.39 9.91 26.83
CA SER A 202 -8.96 9.85 26.55
C SER A 202 -8.69 9.77 25.05
N PRO A 203 -7.46 10.09 24.60
CA PRO A 203 -6.97 9.66 23.30
C PRO A 203 -7.11 8.14 23.12
N VAL A 204 -7.23 7.72 21.87
CA VAL A 204 -7.33 6.31 21.49
C VAL A 204 -5.97 5.63 21.56
N TRP A 205 -5.93 4.46 22.18
CA TRP A 205 -4.79 3.54 22.15
C TRP A 205 -5.11 2.34 21.27
N ARG A 206 -4.13 1.88 20.48
CA ARG A 206 -4.25 0.65 19.70
C ARG A 206 -3.51 -0.48 20.41
N ILE A 207 -4.15 -1.61 20.54
CA ILE A 207 -3.57 -2.84 21.09
C ILE A 207 -3.75 -4.00 20.11
N LEU A 208 -2.82 -4.94 20.14
CA LEU A 208 -2.94 -6.24 19.49
C LEU A 208 -3.29 -7.28 20.55
N LEU A 209 -4.49 -7.85 20.48
CA LEU A 209 -4.88 -8.98 21.34
C LEU A 209 -4.41 -10.28 20.69
N LEU A 210 -3.47 -10.97 21.33
CA LEU A 210 -2.90 -12.26 20.97
C LEU A 210 -3.67 -13.40 21.65
N PRO A 211 -3.78 -14.59 21.03
CA PRO A 211 -4.39 -15.76 21.66
C PRO A 211 -3.63 -16.18 22.93
N LYS A 212 -4.31 -16.91 23.84
CA LYS A 212 -3.68 -17.50 25.03
C LYS A 212 -2.53 -18.40 24.59
N SER A 213 -1.34 -18.21 25.16
CA SER A 213 -0.15 -18.98 24.78
C SER A 213 -0.25 -20.43 25.23
N VAL A 214 0.30 -21.36 24.43
CA VAL A 214 0.35 -22.78 24.82
C VAL A 214 1.10 -23.02 26.12
N LYS A 215 2.13 -22.22 26.42
CA LYS A 215 2.89 -22.33 27.69
C LYS A 215 2.00 -22.19 28.93
N ARG A 216 0.82 -21.55 28.79
CA ARG A 216 -0.16 -21.35 29.86
C ARG A 216 -1.38 -22.26 29.78
N MET A 217 -1.45 -23.16 28.79
CA MET A 217 -2.54 -24.13 28.69
C MET A 217 -2.17 -25.41 29.44
N GLY A 218 -3.13 -25.97 30.19
CA GLY A 218 -2.99 -27.33 30.72
C GLY A 218 -3.05 -28.36 29.60
N THR A 219 -2.49 -29.56 29.81
CA THR A 219 -2.42 -30.62 28.78
C THR A 219 -3.79 -30.96 28.18
N THR A 220 -4.82 -31.09 29.02
CA THR A 220 -6.19 -31.37 28.58
C THR A 220 -6.79 -30.21 27.78
N GLU A 221 -6.65 -28.98 28.28
CA GLU A 221 -7.12 -27.76 27.58
C GLU A 221 -6.48 -27.65 26.19
N LYS A 222 -5.17 -27.90 26.13
CA LYS A 222 -4.38 -27.87 24.90
C LYS A 222 -4.88 -28.89 23.90
N GLN A 223 -5.04 -30.15 24.30
CA GLN A 223 -5.54 -31.21 23.41
C GLN A 223 -6.96 -30.93 22.92
N THR A 224 -7.86 -30.48 23.81
CA THR A 224 -9.25 -30.16 23.45
C THR A 224 -9.32 -29.00 22.46
N LYS A 225 -8.62 -27.89 22.73
CA LYS A 225 -8.60 -26.72 21.85
C LYS A 225 -7.93 -27.02 20.51
N MET A 226 -6.78 -27.72 20.51
CA MET A 226 -6.11 -28.14 19.28
C MET A 226 -7.04 -28.99 18.42
N LYS A 227 -7.70 -30.00 18.99
CA LYS A 227 -8.64 -30.86 18.27
C LYS A 227 -9.81 -30.07 17.68
N ALA A 228 -10.39 -29.16 18.46
CA ALA A 228 -11.51 -28.32 18.00
C ALA A 228 -11.09 -27.37 16.87
N TYR A 229 -9.92 -26.72 16.98
CA TYR A 229 -9.44 -25.81 15.95
C TYR A 229 -9.02 -26.55 14.67
N LEU A 230 -8.40 -27.72 14.76
CA LEU A 230 -8.09 -28.56 13.59
C LEU A 230 -9.36 -29.10 12.92
N ALA A 231 -10.39 -29.48 13.70
CA ALA A 231 -11.68 -29.89 13.16
C ALA A 231 -12.37 -28.75 12.40
N LYS A 232 -12.37 -27.54 12.97
CA LYS A 232 -12.88 -26.34 12.29
C LYS A 232 -12.04 -25.97 11.07
N MET A 233 -10.73 -26.16 11.15
CA MET A 233 -9.84 -26.06 9.99
C MET A 233 -10.20 -27.10 8.92
N ALA A 234 -10.91 -28.19 9.20
CA ALA A 234 -11.30 -29.17 8.17
C ALA A 234 -12.58 -28.79 7.42
N GLU A 235 -13.37 -27.82 7.89
CA GLU A 235 -14.70 -27.43 7.35
C GLU A 235 -14.65 -26.68 5.99
N GLY A 236 -13.47 -26.56 5.37
CA GLY A 236 -13.28 -25.88 4.07
C GLY A 236 -12.38 -24.65 4.14
N ALA A 237 -12.29 -23.88 3.05
CA ALA A 237 -11.33 -22.77 2.94
C ALA A 237 -11.61 -21.63 3.95
N TYR A 238 -12.87 -21.20 4.08
CA TYR A 238 -13.29 -20.10 4.97
C TYR A 238 -13.32 -20.48 6.45
N GLY A 239 -13.53 -21.76 6.79
CA GLY A 239 -13.43 -22.25 8.17
C GLY A 239 -12.03 -22.09 8.74
N GLY A 240 -11.00 -22.24 7.89
CA GLY A 240 -9.59 -22.11 8.28
C GLY A 240 -9.15 -20.68 8.56
N VAL A 241 -9.66 -19.74 7.75
CA VAL A 241 -10.10 -18.38 8.12
C VAL A 241 -9.95 -17.97 9.61
N GLY A 242 -11.03 -18.19 10.35
CA GLY A 242 -11.17 -17.70 11.71
C GLY A 242 -10.42 -18.47 12.80
N VAL A 243 -9.68 -19.55 12.48
CA VAL A 243 -8.95 -20.37 13.47
C VAL A 243 -7.43 -20.36 13.32
N SER A 244 -6.89 -19.75 12.27
CA SER A 244 -5.46 -19.73 11.99
C SER A 244 -4.65 -19.01 13.07
N SER A 245 -5.15 -17.87 13.55
CA SER A 245 -4.54 -17.14 14.67
C SER A 245 -4.56 -17.95 15.97
N GLN A 246 -5.59 -18.76 16.20
CA GLN A 246 -5.75 -19.59 17.39
C GLN A 246 -4.84 -20.82 17.33
N LEU A 247 -4.69 -21.44 16.15
CA LEU A 247 -3.68 -22.47 15.90
C LEU A 247 -2.26 -21.91 16.04
N ALA A 248 -2.04 -20.63 15.71
CA ALA A 248 -0.74 -19.98 15.86
C ALA A 248 -0.21 -19.98 17.30
N ALA A 249 -1.12 -19.97 18.29
CA ALA A 249 -0.78 -20.07 19.71
C ALA A 249 -0.12 -21.40 20.10
N PHE A 250 -0.30 -22.43 19.26
CA PHE A 250 0.23 -23.78 19.49
C PHE A 250 1.62 -24.04 18.93
N GLY A 251 2.19 -23.09 18.18
CA GLY A 251 3.54 -23.21 17.64
C GLY A 251 3.71 -24.50 16.83
N ASP A 252 4.87 -25.14 16.97
CA ASP A 252 5.24 -26.34 16.19
C ASP A 252 4.22 -27.48 16.26
N GLU A 253 3.51 -27.64 17.38
CA GLU A 253 2.55 -28.73 17.56
C GLU A 253 1.31 -28.62 16.65
N ALA A 254 0.97 -27.41 16.19
CA ALA A 254 -0.07 -27.21 15.18
C ALA A 254 0.46 -27.38 13.75
N VAL A 255 1.78 -27.29 13.54
CA VAL A 255 2.39 -27.24 12.20
C VAL A 255 2.25 -28.56 11.47
N ASP A 256 2.70 -29.68 12.04
CA ASP A 256 2.67 -30.97 11.34
C ASP A 256 1.23 -31.43 10.98
N PRO A 257 0.22 -31.28 11.86
CA PRO A 257 -1.17 -31.52 11.47
C PRO A 257 -1.63 -30.65 10.30
N LEU A 258 -1.26 -29.36 10.30
CA LEU A 258 -1.60 -28.44 9.21
C LEU A 258 -0.90 -28.79 7.91
N ILE A 259 0.37 -29.18 7.95
CA ILE A 259 1.13 -29.67 6.78
C ILE A 259 0.41 -30.88 6.19
N LYS A 260 0.07 -31.87 7.03
CA LYS A 260 -0.63 -33.08 6.59
C LYS A 260 -1.99 -32.75 5.96
N MET A 261 -2.71 -31.77 6.49
CA MET A 261 -3.97 -31.30 5.90
C MET A 261 -3.76 -30.58 4.57
N ALA A 262 -2.69 -29.78 4.44
CA ALA A 262 -2.36 -29.08 3.20
C ALA A 262 -1.95 -30.06 2.08
N GLU A 263 -1.21 -31.12 2.42
CA GLU A 263 -0.68 -32.08 1.45
C GLU A 263 -1.67 -33.17 1.05
N LYS A 264 -2.71 -33.42 1.86
CA LYS A 264 -3.71 -34.47 1.59
C LYS A 264 -4.86 -34.00 0.67
N THR A 265 -5.04 -32.70 0.48
CA THR A 265 -6.18 -32.16 -0.28
C THR A 265 -5.87 -32.06 -1.78
N GLY A 266 -6.85 -32.40 -2.62
CA GLY A 266 -6.83 -32.09 -4.05
C GLY A 266 -7.44 -30.72 -4.39
N ASP A 267 -8.04 -30.04 -3.42
CA ASP A 267 -8.62 -28.69 -3.57
C ASP A 267 -7.56 -27.62 -3.22
N GLU A 268 -7.22 -26.81 -4.23
CA GLU A 268 -6.23 -25.74 -4.13
C GLU A 268 -6.62 -24.66 -3.10
N THR A 269 -7.91 -24.32 -3.00
CA THR A 269 -8.41 -23.28 -2.08
C THR A 269 -8.28 -23.74 -0.63
N VAL A 270 -8.57 -25.02 -0.40
CA VAL A 270 -8.38 -25.66 0.91
C VAL A 270 -6.89 -25.70 1.27
N MET A 271 -6.04 -26.11 0.32
CA MET A 271 -4.58 -26.13 0.50
C MET A 271 -4.03 -24.75 0.87
N GLN A 272 -4.39 -23.71 0.12
CA GLN A 272 -3.98 -22.32 0.36
C GLN A 272 -4.40 -21.84 1.76
N SER A 273 -5.60 -22.19 2.21
CA SER A 273 -6.05 -21.86 3.57
C SER A 273 -5.23 -22.55 4.67
N ARG A 274 -4.72 -23.77 4.45
CA ARG A 274 -3.87 -24.47 5.44
C ARG A 274 -2.46 -23.91 5.46
N ILE A 275 -1.93 -23.62 4.29
CA ILE A 275 -0.69 -22.87 4.12
C ILE A 275 -0.79 -21.52 4.83
N TRP A 276 -1.93 -20.83 4.77
CA TRP A 276 -2.13 -19.57 5.49
C TRP A 276 -2.02 -19.70 7.02
N ALA A 277 -2.56 -20.78 7.61
CA ALA A 277 -2.34 -21.07 9.02
C ALA A 277 -0.86 -21.29 9.35
N ILE A 278 -0.13 -22.01 8.49
CA ILE A 278 1.32 -22.25 8.65
C ILE A 278 2.13 -20.95 8.51
N VAL A 279 1.75 -20.06 7.58
CA VAL A 279 2.35 -18.72 7.44
C VAL A 279 2.11 -17.88 8.70
N THR A 280 0.92 -17.97 9.30
CA THR A 280 0.61 -17.30 10.57
C THR A 280 1.47 -17.84 11.71
N LEU A 281 1.71 -19.16 11.75
CA LEU A 281 2.62 -19.84 12.69
C LEU A 281 4.10 -19.45 12.49
N CYS A 282 4.54 -19.14 11.27
CA CYS A 282 5.87 -18.55 11.06
C CYS A 282 5.99 -17.18 11.75
N GLY A 283 4.91 -16.41 11.81
CA GLY A 283 4.84 -15.14 12.54
C GLY A 283 5.05 -15.28 14.05
N THR A 284 4.73 -16.45 14.62
CA THR A 284 4.94 -16.77 16.04
C THR A 284 6.28 -17.46 16.34
N ARG A 285 7.20 -17.50 15.35
CA ARG A 285 8.56 -18.08 15.44
C ARG A 285 8.59 -19.60 15.66
N ALA A 286 7.67 -20.34 15.06
CA ALA A 286 7.68 -21.81 15.05
C ALA A 286 8.73 -22.34 14.04
N PRO A 287 9.88 -22.92 14.46
CA PRO A 287 10.93 -23.37 13.54
C PRO A 287 10.46 -24.37 12.48
N ARG A 288 9.50 -25.24 12.83
CA ARG A 288 8.96 -26.24 11.90
C ARG A 288 8.17 -25.58 10.77
N ALA A 289 7.44 -24.51 11.09
CA ALA A 289 6.70 -23.72 10.10
C ALA A 289 7.68 -23.02 9.15
N GLU A 290 8.77 -22.45 9.69
CA GLU A 290 9.80 -21.79 8.89
C GLU A 290 10.47 -22.76 7.91
N GLU A 291 10.84 -23.96 8.36
CA GLU A 291 11.40 -25.01 7.50
C GLU A 291 10.46 -25.37 6.35
N TYR A 292 9.17 -25.57 6.65
CA TYR A 292 8.18 -25.88 5.63
C TYR A 292 8.05 -24.75 4.61
N ILE A 293 7.96 -23.49 5.05
CA ILE A 293 7.86 -22.35 4.14
C ILE A 293 9.13 -22.22 3.29
N ILE A 294 10.33 -22.35 3.87
CA ILE A 294 11.60 -22.32 3.12
C ILE A 294 11.62 -23.43 2.06
N GLN A 295 11.22 -24.66 2.42
CA GLN A 295 11.13 -25.78 1.48
C GLN A 295 10.18 -25.45 0.31
N LYS A 296 9.04 -24.81 0.59
CA LYS A 296 8.07 -24.43 -0.45
C LYS A 296 8.52 -23.24 -1.30
N LEU A 297 9.31 -22.31 -0.76
CA LEU A 297 9.95 -21.24 -1.54
C LEU A 297 10.99 -21.80 -2.53
N HIS A 298 11.62 -22.93 -2.21
CA HIS A 298 12.52 -23.63 -3.14
C HIS A 298 11.78 -24.37 -4.27
N ASP A 299 10.52 -24.72 -4.11
CA ASP A 299 9.71 -25.35 -5.18
C ASP A 299 8.28 -24.78 -5.19
N PRO A 300 8.08 -23.61 -5.83
CA PRO A 300 6.81 -22.93 -5.85
C PRO A 300 5.86 -23.46 -6.94
N VAL A 301 6.26 -24.40 -7.80
CA VAL A 301 5.46 -24.83 -8.97
C VAL A 301 4.21 -25.61 -8.55
N GLY A 302 4.32 -26.41 -7.49
CA GLY A 302 3.18 -27.09 -6.85
C GLY A 302 2.52 -26.26 -5.75
N PHE A 303 3.03 -25.05 -5.52
CA PHE A 303 2.46 -24.08 -4.61
C PHE A 303 1.42 -23.29 -5.42
N GLY A 304 0.18 -23.17 -4.93
CA GLY A 304 -0.84 -22.35 -5.60
C GLY A 304 -0.38 -20.89 -5.80
N ASP A 305 -1.23 -20.02 -6.34
CA ASP A 305 -0.87 -18.63 -6.68
C ASP A 305 0.04 -17.94 -5.65
N LEU A 306 1.33 -17.74 -5.97
CA LEU A 306 2.33 -17.11 -5.10
C LEU A 306 1.95 -15.67 -4.71
N SER A 307 1.04 -15.04 -5.45
CA SER A 307 0.45 -13.76 -5.08
C SER A 307 -0.31 -13.84 -3.74
N PHE A 308 -0.83 -15.01 -3.39
CA PHE A 308 -1.45 -15.32 -2.11
C PHE A 308 -0.48 -15.15 -0.94
N LEU A 309 0.77 -15.61 -1.08
CA LEU A 309 1.79 -15.38 -0.05
C LEU A 309 2.10 -13.89 0.09
N ALA A 310 2.07 -13.11 -1.01
CA ALA A 310 2.46 -11.69 -1.00
C ALA A 310 1.58 -10.86 -0.08
N TRP A 311 0.28 -11.14 -0.10
CA TRP A 311 -0.69 -10.45 0.73
C TRP A 311 -0.50 -10.76 2.22
N HIS A 312 0.01 -11.94 2.56
CA HIS A 312 0.11 -12.43 3.94
C HIS A 312 1.54 -12.45 4.52
N SER A 313 2.56 -12.23 3.69
CA SER A 313 3.98 -12.18 4.08
C SER A 313 4.37 -10.99 4.96
N GLN A 314 3.46 -10.03 5.15
CA GLN A 314 3.66 -8.93 6.11
C GLN A 314 3.91 -9.45 7.53
N ALA A 315 3.51 -10.70 7.81
CA ALA A 315 3.68 -11.38 9.10
C ALA A 315 4.97 -12.21 9.25
N PHE A 316 5.80 -12.40 8.22
CA PHE A 316 7.06 -13.13 8.39
C PHE A 316 8.07 -12.27 9.16
N HIS A 317 8.32 -12.62 10.42
CA HIS A 317 9.32 -11.99 11.28
C HIS A 317 10.66 -12.75 11.29
N SER A 318 10.73 -13.90 10.62
CA SER A 318 11.91 -14.76 10.60
C SER A 318 12.99 -14.22 9.67
N GLN A 319 14.18 -14.00 10.23
CA GLN A 319 15.37 -13.62 9.48
C GLN A 319 15.77 -14.71 8.46
N ARG A 320 15.61 -15.99 8.80
CA ARG A 320 15.92 -17.12 7.89
C ARG A 320 15.08 -17.08 6.62
N ILE A 321 13.79 -16.77 6.75
CA ILE A 321 12.88 -16.62 5.61
C ILE A 321 13.31 -15.40 4.78
N THR A 322 13.63 -14.26 5.42
CA THR A 322 14.11 -13.07 4.72
C THR A 322 15.39 -13.34 3.93
N GLU A 323 16.37 -14.03 4.50
CA GLU A 323 17.62 -14.41 3.82
C GLU A 323 17.37 -15.38 2.65
N ALA A 324 16.47 -16.34 2.82
CA ALA A 324 16.07 -17.25 1.74
C ALA A 324 15.39 -16.51 0.58
N LEU A 325 14.53 -15.52 0.89
CA LEU A 325 13.86 -14.69 -0.11
C LEU A 325 14.85 -13.76 -0.83
N ASP A 326 15.82 -13.18 -0.13
CA ASP A 326 16.86 -12.36 -0.75
C ASP A 326 17.73 -13.19 -1.72
N GLY A 327 18.21 -14.34 -1.26
CA GLY A 327 18.98 -15.26 -2.10
C GLY A 327 18.18 -15.77 -3.32
N LEU A 328 16.87 -15.96 -3.16
CA LEU A 328 15.99 -16.31 -4.26
C LEU A 328 15.76 -15.14 -5.23
N ALA A 329 15.61 -13.91 -4.74
CA ALA A 329 15.50 -12.72 -5.60
C ALA A 329 16.74 -12.54 -6.48
N VAL A 330 17.94 -12.74 -5.93
CA VAL A 330 19.20 -12.72 -6.69
C VAL A 330 19.16 -13.79 -7.79
N LYS A 331 18.78 -15.03 -7.46
CA LYS A 331 18.69 -16.11 -8.44
C LYS A 331 17.69 -15.81 -9.55
N ILE A 332 16.49 -15.32 -9.23
CA ILE A 332 15.45 -14.96 -10.20
C ILE A 332 15.88 -13.80 -11.10
N ALA A 333 16.53 -12.77 -10.54
CA ALA A 333 17.04 -11.66 -11.33
C ALA A 333 18.22 -12.10 -12.22
N SER A 334 19.03 -13.06 -11.78
CA SER A 334 20.17 -13.59 -12.53
C SER A 334 19.79 -14.69 -13.56
N ASP A 335 20.73 -15.11 -14.41
CA ASP A 335 20.56 -16.28 -15.29
C ASP A 335 20.85 -17.60 -14.58
N SER A 336 20.97 -17.57 -13.24
CA SER A 336 21.17 -18.79 -12.46
C SER A 336 20.01 -19.75 -12.66
N GLU A 337 20.31 -21.04 -12.66
CA GLU A 337 19.30 -22.10 -12.62
C GLU A 337 18.44 -21.95 -11.35
N LEU A 338 17.12 -21.91 -11.51
CA LEU A 338 16.21 -21.81 -10.37
C LEU A 338 16.06 -23.17 -9.68
N PRO A 339 15.87 -23.22 -8.35
CA PRO A 339 15.92 -24.49 -7.61
C PRO A 339 14.91 -25.54 -8.07
N TRP A 340 13.79 -25.12 -8.67
CA TRP A 340 12.71 -25.98 -9.15
C TRP A 340 12.84 -26.40 -10.62
N GLU A 341 13.72 -25.76 -11.41
CA GLU A 341 13.89 -26.07 -12.84
C GLU A 341 14.39 -27.50 -13.05
N LYS A 342 15.24 -28.02 -12.15
CA LYS A 342 15.70 -29.42 -12.19
C LYS A 342 14.58 -30.45 -12.11
N LYS A 343 13.48 -30.10 -11.43
CA LYS A 343 12.36 -31.01 -11.16
C LYS A 343 11.24 -30.85 -12.19
N HIS A 344 10.96 -29.62 -12.62
CA HIS A 344 9.80 -29.30 -13.47
C HIS A 344 10.18 -28.82 -14.87
N GLY A 345 11.46 -28.89 -15.24
CA GLY A 345 11.95 -28.45 -16.54
C GLY A 345 12.21 -26.93 -16.66
N PRO A 346 12.96 -26.48 -17.67
CA PRO A 346 13.30 -25.07 -17.88
C PRO A 346 12.09 -24.14 -18.08
N GLU A 347 10.99 -24.65 -18.61
CA GLU A 347 9.72 -23.93 -18.83
C GLU A 347 9.11 -23.39 -17.53
N SER A 348 9.43 -24.03 -16.40
CA SER A 348 8.99 -23.61 -15.07
C SER A 348 9.63 -22.28 -14.60
N ARG A 349 10.62 -21.75 -15.33
CA ARG A 349 11.21 -20.43 -15.07
C ARG A 349 10.18 -19.29 -15.11
N ARG A 350 9.08 -19.47 -15.85
CA ARG A 350 7.95 -18.52 -15.92
C ARG A 350 7.37 -18.16 -14.55
N HIS A 351 7.48 -19.05 -13.56
CA HIS A 351 6.99 -18.83 -12.20
C HIS A 351 7.88 -17.84 -11.40
N GLY A 352 9.11 -17.60 -11.86
CA GLY A 352 10.07 -16.69 -11.21
C GLY A 352 9.55 -15.25 -11.12
N ALA A 353 8.90 -14.72 -12.16
CA ALA A 353 8.41 -13.35 -12.16
C ALA A 353 7.35 -13.09 -11.06
N ALA A 354 6.39 -14.01 -10.90
CA ALA A 354 5.39 -13.93 -9.83
C ALA A 354 6.05 -14.05 -8.45
N CYS A 355 7.04 -14.94 -8.31
CA CYS A 355 7.83 -15.09 -7.08
C CYS A 355 8.63 -13.83 -6.73
N LEU A 356 9.25 -13.17 -7.72
CA LEU A 356 9.96 -11.91 -7.50
C LEU A 356 8.99 -10.80 -7.08
N LYS A 357 7.80 -10.72 -7.68
CA LYS A 357 6.76 -9.76 -7.30
C LYS A 357 6.35 -9.93 -5.84
N PHE A 358 6.22 -11.19 -5.43
CA PHE A 358 6.00 -11.59 -4.05
C PHE A 358 7.12 -11.09 -3.12
N ILE A 359 8.38 -11.42 -3.43
CA ILE A 359 9.54 -11.04 -2.62
C ILE A 359 9.63 -9.52 -2.43
N LEU A 360 9.49 -8.76 -3.53
CA LEU A 360 9.56 -7.30 -3.48
C LEU A 360 8.45 -6.71 -2.59
N LYS A 361 7.21 -7.20 -2.71
CA LYS A 361 6.10 -6.76 -1.85
C LYS A 361 6.36 -7.09 -0.37
N HIS A 362 6.92 -8.27 -0.08
CA HIS A 362 7.32 -8.63 1.28
C HIS A 362 8.34 -7.61 1.83
N PHE A 363 9.37 -7.30 1.06
CA PHE A 363 10.42 -6.37 1.49
C PHE A 363 9.88 -4.95 1.70
N VAL A 364 8.97 -4.45 0.84
CA VAL A 364 8.25 -3.18 1.08
C VAL A 364 7.57 -3.20 2.44
N SER A 365 6.80 -4.25 2.72
CA SER A 365 6.01 -4.33 3.97
C SER A 365 6.85 -4.37 5.24
N ARG A 366 8.08 -4.88 5.13
CA ARG A 366 9.04 -5.01 6.24
C ARG A 366 10.01 -3.83 6.35
N GLY A 367 9.98 -2.88 5.41
CA GLY A 367 10.97 -1.81 5.33
C GLY A 367 12.40 -2.30 5.00
N LEU A 368 12.50 -3.49 4.41
CA LEU A 368 13.75 -4.13 4.02
C LEU A 368 14.20 -3.64 2.64
N SER A 369 15.44 -3.98 2.27
CA SER A 369 16.04 -3.64 0.99
C SER A 369 16.57 -4.89 0.30
N VAL A 370 16.39 -4.96 -1.01
CA VAL A 370 17.14 -5.90 -1.85
C VAL A 370 18.56 -5.39 -2.09
N GLY A 371 19.48 -6.27 -2.47
CA GLY A 371 20.85 -5.90 -2.86
C GLY A 371 20.95 -5.18 -4.21
N ASP A 372 22.08 -4.50 -4.45
CA ASP A 372 22.35 -3.78 -5.70
C ASP A 372 22.26 -4.71 -6.92
N ASP A 373 22.79 -5.94 -6.82
CA ASP A 373 22.80 -6.93 -7.89
C ASP A 373 21.40 -7.31 -8.36
N VAL A 374 20.41 -7.34 -7.45
CA VAL A 374 19.01 -7.62 -7.81
C VAL A 374 18.50 -6.52 -8.73
N VAL A 375 18.79 -5.25 -8.42
CA VAL A 375 18.34 -4.11 -9.24
C VAL A 375 19.10 -4.04 -10.56
N VAL A 376 20.43 -4.21 -10.54
CA VAL A 376 21.26 -4.24 -11.77
C VAL A 376 20.71 -5.27 -12.75
N ASN A 377 20.46 -6.48 -12.26
CA ASN A 377 19.96 -7.58 -13.09
C ASN A 377 18.51 -7.38 -13.50
N ALA A 378 17.65 -6.90 -12.58
CA ALA A 378 16.27 -6.55 -12.88
C ALA A 378 16.19 -5.54 -14.02
N VAL A 379 16.92 -4.42 -13.93
CA VAL A 379 16.95 -3.36 -14.95
C VAL A 379 17.44 -3.87 -16.30
N LYS A 380 18.38 -4.81 -16.33
CA LYS A 380 18.89 -5.39 -17.59
C LYS A 380 17.92 -6.37 -18.26
N LYS A 381 17.05 -7.03 -17.50
CA LYS A 381 16.35 -8.24 -17.98
C LYS A 381 14.84 -8.20 -17.86
N LEU A 382 14.30 -7.50 -16.88
CA LEU A 382 12.86 -7.42 -16.70
C LEU A 382 12.29 -6.40 -17.68
N GLU A 383 11.46 -6.87 -18.59
CA GLU A 383 10.73 -6.00 -19.50
C GLU A 383 9.50 -5.36 -18.83
N ASP A 384 9.04 -5.91 -17.70
CA ASP A 384 7.86 -5.43 -16.96
C ASP A 384 8.18 -4.15 -16.17
N PRO A 385 7.61 -2.99 -16.56
CA PRO A 385 7.84 -1.72 -15.88
C PRO A 385 7.33 -1.70 -14.43
N GLU A 386 6.29 -2.47 -14.10
CA GLU A 386 5.77 -2.55 -12.72
C GLU A 386 6.82 -3.18 -11.81
N MET A 387 7.38 -4.31 -12.24
CA MET A 387 8.39 -5.06 -11.50
C MET A 387 9.69 -4.28 -11.32
N LEU A 388 10.13 -3.58 -12.38
CA LEU A 388 11.25 -2.67 -12.31
C LEU A 388 11.02 -1.52 -11.31
N CYS A 389 9.83 -0.91 -11.33
CA CYS A 389 9.48 0.15 -10.36
C CYS A 389 9.54 -0.38 -8.92
N LEU A 390 8.95 -1.55 -8.66
CA LEU A 390 8.96 -2.16 -7.33
C LEU A 390 10.40 -2.46 -6.86
N SER A 391 11.24 -3.00 -7.74
CA SER A 391 12.64 -3.31 -7.42
C SER A 391 13.40 -2.06 -6.96
N ILE A 392 13.26 -0.95 -7.69
CA ILE A 392 13.92 0.33 -7.37
C ILE A 392 13.29 1.00 -6.14
N GLN A 393 11.99 0.78 -5.87
CA GLN A 393 11.30 1.32 -4.68
C GLN A 393 11.70 0.62 -3.38
N VAL A 394 11.98 -0.68 -3.42
CA VAL A 394 12.43 -1.44 -2.25
C VAL A 394 13.90 -1.19 -1.94
N TRP A 395 14.70 -1.05 -3.00
CA TRP A 395 16.15 -0.97 -2.92
C TRP A 395 16.68 0.29 -2.20
N LYS A 396 17.62 0.07 -1.30
CA LYS A 396 18.50 1.05 -0.66
C LYS A 396 19.91 0.80 -1.20
N PRO A 397 20.41 1.66 -2.10
CA PRO A 397 21.74 1.52 -2.67
C PRO A 397 22.81 1.44 -1.60
N SER A 398 23.80 0.56 -1.79
CA SER A 398 24.96 0.49 -0.87
C SER A 398 25.76 1.79 -0.81
N SER A 399 25.77 2.54 -1.92
CA SER A 399 26.40 3.84 -2.04
C SER A 399 25.71 4.69 -3.12
N PRO A 400 25.93 6.02 -3.14
CA PRO A 400 25.43 6.87 -4.21
C PRO A 400 25.95 6.45 -5.58
N ARG A 401 27.22 6.02 -5.67
CA ARG A 401 27.83 5.54 -6.91
C ARG A 401 27.22 4.22 -7.38
N ALA A 402 26.99 3.27 -6.48
CA ALA A 402 26.27 2.03 -6.81
C ALA A 402 24.86 2.34 -7.33
N ALA A 403 24.22 3.39 -6.80
CA ALA A 403 22.91 3.82 -7.28
C ALA A 403 22.92 4.22 -8.77
N ALA A 404 23.93 4.99 -9.16
CA ALA A 404 24.11 5.44 -10.54
C ALA A 404 24.44 4.27 -11.49
N GLU A 405 25.37 3.40 -11.09
CA GLU A 405 25.76 2.24 -11.91
C GLU A 405 24.59 1.27 -12.14
N ALA A 406 23.78 1.00 -11.12
CA ALA A 406 22.66 0.06 -11.25
C ALA A 406 21.52 0.59 -12.13
N LEU A 407 21.33 1.90 -12.20
CA LEU A 407 20.26 2.53 -12.99
C LEU A 407 20.75 3.05 -14.35
N LYS A 408 22.05 2.96 -14.63
CA LYS A 408 22.71 3.53 -15.82
C LYS A 408 22.03 3.15 -17.13
N THR A 409 21.65 1.89 -17.27
CA THR A 409 21.02 1.35 -18.48
C THR A 409 19.65 1.97 -18.76
N LEU A 410 18.92 2.44 -17.74
CA LEU A 410 17.65 3.16 -17.93
C LEU A 410 17.83 4.51 -18.64
N PHE A 411 18.99 5.14 -18.49
CA PHE A 411 19.31 6.40 -19.16
C PHE A 411 19.70 6.16 -20.63
N THR A 412 20.34 5.03 -20.94
CA THR A 412 20.79 4.74 -22.30
C THR A 412 19.76 3.99 -23.15
N THR A 413 18.66 3.54 -22.56
CA THR A 413 17.62 2.79 -23.27
C THR A 413 16.73 3.76 -24.08
N PRO A 414 16.41 3.46 -25.36
CA PRO A 414 15.63 4.35 -26.23
C PRO A 414 14.25 4.73 -25.69
N TYR A 415 13.64 3.86 -24.89
CA TYR A 415 12.33 4.09 -24.29
C TYR A 415 12.31 3.66 -22.83
N THR A 416 12.15 4.65 -21.94
CA THR A 416 12.00 4.42 -20.50
C THR A 416 10.63 4.90 -20.06
N HIS A 417 9.84 4.00 -19.46
CA HIS A 417 8.48 4.30 -19.02
C HIS A 417 8.46 5.49 -18.03
N PRO A 418 7.50 6.43 -18.10
CA PRO A 418 7.46 7.60 -17.21
C PRO A 418 7.51 7.28 -15.71
N ASN A 419 6.84 6.21 -15.27
CA ASN A 419 6.90 5.80 -13.86
C ASN A 419 8.29 5.31 -13.46
N LEU A 420 9.04 4.66 -14.36
CA LEU A 420 10.42 4.26 -14.11
C LEU A 420 11.33 5.47 -13.99
N LYS A 421 11.19 6.45 -14.88
CA LYS A 421 11.92 7.73 -14.78
C LYS A 421 11.72 8.35 -13.40
N ARG A 422 10.47 8.48 -12.95
CA ARG A 422 10.12 9.04 -11.63
C ARG A 422 10.78 8.28 -10.49
N VAL A 423 10.62 6.96 -10.46
CA VAL A 423 11.12 6.13 -9.37
C VAL A 423 12.65 6.13 -9.34
N ALA A 424 13.30 6.03 -10.49
CA ALA A 424 14.76 6.08 -10.61
C ALA A 424 15.32 7.46 -10.19
N THR A 425 14.75 8.56 -10.68
CA THR A 425 15.16 9.91 -10.25
C THR A 425 14.95 10.12 -8.75
N GLN A 426 13.82 9.69 -8.21
CA GLN A 426 13.56 9.77 -6.78
C GLN A 426 14.59 8.97 -5.97
N ARG A 427 14.98 7.79 -6.46
CA ARG A 427 15.98 6.94 -5.81
C ARG A 427 17.36 7.58 -5.83
N LEU A 428 17.79 8.12 -6.97
CA LEU A 428 19.05 8.84 -7.11
C LEU A 428 19.06 10.10 -6.23
N GLY A 429 17.98 10.88 -6.22
CA GLY A 429 17.88 12.07 -5.36
C GLY A 429 17.95 11.75 -3.87
N LYS A 430 17.44 10.60 -3.43
CA LYS A 430 17.64 10.11 -2.06
C LYS A 430 19.07 9.66 -1.80
N ALA A 431 19.71 9.00 -2.76
CA ALA A 431 21.07 8.51 -2.61
C ALA A 431 22.10 9.65 -2.63
N TRP A 432 21.81 10.75 -3.32
CA TRP A 432 22.70 11.90 -3.51
C TRP A 432 22.15 13.20 -2.89
N SER A 433 21.32 13.11 -1.84
CA SER A 433 20.63 14.27 -1.23
C SER A 433 21.59 15.40 -0.85
N ASP A 434 22.79 15.05 -0.42
CA ASP A 434 23.75 16.00 0.15
C ASP A 434 24.72 16.56 -0.90
N GLN A 435 24.59 16.13 -2.16
CA GLN A 435 25.55 16.42 -3.24
C GLN A 435 24.95 17.25 -4.37
N GLY A 436 23.84 17.93 -4.10
CA GLY A 436 23.18 18.82 -5.04
C GLY A 436 22.56 18.09 -6.24
N PHE A 437 22.07 16.86 -6.04
CA PHE A 437 21.30 16.18 -7.07
C PHE A 437 20.00 16.96 -7.36
N PRO A 438 19.53 17.02 -8.63
CA PRO A 438 18.34 17.78 -8.99
C PRO A 438 17.12 17.38 -8.15
N PRO A 439 16.36 18.33 -7.61
CA PRO A 439 15.21 18.03 -6.78
C PRO A 439 14.12 17.31 -7.59
N PHE A 440 13.53 16.27 -7.00
CA PHE A 440 12.42 15.55 -7.59
C PHE A 440 11.09 16.05 -7.02
N ASP A 441 10.27 16.68 -7.85
CA ASP A 441 8.86 17.00 -7.54
C ASP A 441 7.92 16.07 -8.32
N ARG A 442 6.98 15.44 -7.63
CA ARG A 442 5.95 14.58 -8.23
C ARG A 442 5.06 15.30 -9.23
N LYS A 443 4.92 16.62 -9.11
CA LYS A 443 4.13 17.47 -10.02
C LYS A 443 4.94 18.01 -11.20
N ALA A 444 6.27 17.93 -11.14
CA ALA A 444 7.12 18.41 -12.21
C ALA A 444 6.98 17.54 -13.47
N ASN A 445 7.32 18.15 -14.61
CA ASN A 445 7.43 17.41 -15.87
C ASN A 445 8.50 16.33 -15.71
N VAL A 446 8.08 15.07 -15.83
CA VAL A 446 8.94 13.89 -15.63
C VAL A 446 10.10 13.87 -16.61
N ASP A 447 9.89 14.32 -17.84
CA ASP A 447 10.93 14.30 -18.87
C ASP A 447 12.00 15.35 -18.59
N LEU A 448 11.61 16.55 -18.16
CA LEU A 448 12.55 17.58 -17.70
C LEU A 448 13.35 17.12 -16.48
N THR A 449 12.68 16.51 -15.50
CA THR A 449 13.37 16.03 -14.28
C THR A 449 14.32 14.88 -14.60
N TRP A 450 13.95 14.02 -15.55
CA TRP A 450 14.79 12.93 -16.05
C TRP A 450 15.99 13.44 -16.83
N GLN A 451 15.80 14.48 -17.66
CA GLN A 451 16.85 15.21 -18.35
C GLN A 451 17.88 15.77 -17.38
N ASP A 452 17.43 16.46 -16.34
CA ASP A 452 18.29 17.09 -15.34
C ASP A 452 19.11 16.05 -14.59
N ALA A 453 18.47 14.94 -14.21
CA ALA A 453 19.16 13.81 -13.60
C ALA A 453 20.26 13.25 -14.52
N GLY A 454 19.97 13.04 -15.81
CA GLY A 454 20.95 12.47 -16.74
C GLY A 454 22.12 13.42 -17.03
N MET A 455 21.85 14.72 -17.21
CA MET A 455 22.91 15.72 -17.40
C MET A 455 23.76 15.88 -16.15
N TRP A 456 23.17 15.88 -14.96
CA TRP A 456 23.91 15.88 -13.71
C TRP A 456 24.83 14.66 -13.58
N LEU A 457 24.34 13.45 -13.95
CA LEU A 457 25.17 12.24 -13.95
C LEU A 457 26.33 12.35 -14.94
N ALA A 458 26.13 12.95 -16.11
CA ALA A 458 27.18 13.22 -17.08
C ALA A 458 28.24 14.20 -16.55
N GLU A 459 27.81 15.31 -15.94
CA GLU A 459 28.71 16.29 -15.31
C GLU A 459 29.57 15.69 -14.20
N LYS A 460 29.03 14.71 -13.47
CA LYS A 460 29.77 13.95 -12.43
C LYS A 460 30.64 12.81 -13.00
N GLY A 461 30.68 12.62 -14.31
CA GLY A 461 31.45 11.54 -14.96
C GLY A 461 30.89 10.14 -14.71
N LEU A 462 29.62 10.03 -14.32
CA LEU A 462 28.91 8.77 -14.10
C LEU A 462 28.25 8.24 -15.38
N LEU A 463 28.08 9.10 -16.38
CA LEU A 463 27.83 8.71 -17.77
C LEU A 463 29.03 9.09 -18.62
N SER A 464 29.53 8.15 -19.42
CA SER A 464 30.56 8.43 -20.42
C SER A 464 30.01 9.33 -21.54
N LYS A 465 30.90 9.84 -22.40
CA LYS A 465 30.51 10.67 -23.55
C LYS A 465 29.53 9.95 -24.48
N ASP A 466 29.75 8.66 -24.73
CA ASP A 466 28.89 7.86 -25.60
C ASP A 466 27.54 7.56 -24.95
N GLU A 467 27.53 7.29 -23.64
CA GLU A 467 26.30 7.05 -22.88
C GLU A 467 25.46 8.32 -22.75
N THR A 468 26.09 9.48 -22.58
CA THR A 468 25.42 10.78 -22.59
C THR A 468 24.82 11.06 -23.97
N THR A 469 25.53 10.73 -25.04
CA THR A 469 25.01 10.83 -26.41
C THR A 469 23.81 9.91 -26.61
N ALA A 470 23.88 8.67 -26.12
CA ALA A 470 22.77 7.72 -26.16
C ALA A 470 21.56 8.19 -25.35
N PHE A 471 21.79 8.79 -24.19
CA PHE A 471 20.75 9.37 -23.34
C PHE A 471 20.03 10.54 -24.02
N LEU A 472 20.77 11.53 -24.54
CA LEU A 472 20.17 12.67 -25.25
C LEU A 472 19.38 12.22 -26.48
N ARG A 473 19.90 11.23 -27.20
CA ARG A 473 19.20 10.58 -28.31
C ARG A 473 17.88 9.93 -27.86
N ALA A 474 17.88 9.20 -26.74
CA ALA A 474 16.67 8.62 -26.17
C ALA A 474 15.66 9.71 -25.74
N GLN A 475 16.13 10.85 -25.21
CA GLN A 475 15.24 11.98 -24.91
C GLN A 475 14.58 12.56 -26.17
N VAL A 476 15.32 12.69 -27.27
CA VAL A 476 14.77 13.11 -28.57
C VAL A 476 13.64 12.17 -29.03
N MET A 477 13.76 10.87 -28.77
CA MET A 477 12.71 9.90 -29.11
C MET A 477 11.44 10.05 -28.26
N ALA A 478 11.61 10.36 -26.97
CA ALA A 478 10.55 10.31 -25.97
C ALA A 478 9.78 11.63 -25.81
N VAL A 479 10.46 12.78 -25.89
CA VAL A 479 9.90 14.08 -25.50
C VAL A 479 9.00 14.68 -26.57
N ARG A 480 7.91 15.34 -26.12
CA ARG A 480 6.94 16.03 -26.98
C ARG A 480 6.68 17.48 -26.57
N ASP A 481 7.01 17.84 -25.34
CA ASP A 481 6.80 19.18 -24.79
C ASP A 481 7.82 20.20 -25.36
N PRO A 482 7.38 21.34 -25.94
CA PRO A 482 8.29 22.33 -26.55
C PRO A 482 9.38 22.88 -25.61
N ALA A 483 9.07 23.05 -24.32
CA ALA A 483 10.05 23.53 -23.35
C ALA A 483 11.16 22.49 -23.14
N ALA A 484 10.79 21.22 -23.01
CA ALA A 484 11.75 20.12 -22.94
C ALA A 484 12.53 19.93 -24.25
N GLN A 485 11.91 20.08 -25.42
CA GLN A 485 12.62 20.06 -26.72
C GLN A 485 13.71 21.11 -26.80
N THR A 486 13.40 22.35 -26.42
CA THR A 486 14.35 23.48 -26.42
C THR A 486 15.56 23.17 -25.54
N ARG A 487 15.32 22.58 -24.37
CA ARG A 487 16.38 22.20 -23.43
C ARG A 487 17.26 21.09 -24.00
N ILE A 488 16.67 20.04 -24.58
CA ILE A 488 17.42 18.94 -25.22
C ILE A 488 18.31 19.47 -26.35
N ILE A 489 17.83 20.43 -27.14
CA ILE A 489 18.62 21.04 -28.21
C ILE A 489 19.85 21.77 -27.64
N ALA A 490 19.67 22.52 -26.55
CA ALA A 490 20.78 23.19 -25.88
C ALA A 490 21.81 22.18 -25.34
N ASP A 491 21.35 21.11 -24.69
CA ASP A 491 22.23 20.07 -24.14
C ASP A 491 22.96 19.30 -25.25
N LEU A 492 22.28 18.97 -26.35
CA LEU A 492 22.90 18.37 -27.55
C LEU A 492 24.01 19.25 -28.10
N ARG A 493 23.76 20.57 -28.21
CA ARG A 493 24.77 21.51 -28.70
C ARG A 493 25.98 21.58 -27.78
N ASN A 494 25.75 21.69 -26.48
CA ASN A 494 26.81 21.78 -25.49
C ASN A 494 27.65 20.49 -25.43
N HIS A 495 26.99 19.33 -25.52
CA HIS A 495 27.64 18.01 -25.44
C HIS A 495 28.38 17.61 -26.73
N LEU A 496 27.77 17.87 -27.89
CA LEU A 496 28.32 17.44 -29.19
C LEU A 496 29.20 18.50 -29.85
N GLY A 497 29.10 19.76 -29.46
CA GLY A 497 29.83 20.87 -30.07
C GLY A 497 29.64 20.91 -31.59
N ASP A 498 30.73 20.75 -32.33
CA ASP A 498 30.70 20.75 -33.79
C ASP A 498 29.95 19.57 -34.42
N ALA A 499 29.69 18.50 -33.68
CA ALA A 499 28.85 17.39 -34.15
C ALA A 499 27.35 17.64 -33.91
N SER A 500 26.96 18.75 -33.29
CA SER A 500 25.56 19.11 -33.03
C SER A 500 24.76 19.23 -34.33
N PRO A 501 23.53 18.68 -34.39
CA PRO A 501 22.64 18.86 -35.54
C PRO A 501 22.16 20.30 -35.69
N VAL A 502 22.11 21.07 -34.61
CA VAL A 502 21.64 22.45 -34.60
C VAL A 502 22.83 23.38 -34.36
N LYS A 503 23.09 24.25 -35.34
CA LYS A 503 24.20 25.22 -35.33
C LYS A 503 23.81 26.60 -34.86
N ALA A 504 22.53 26.94 -34.93
CA ALA A 504 22.04 28.26 -34.56
C ALA A 504 22.32 28.56 -33.07
N ALA A 505 22.76 29.79 -32.78
CA ALA A 505 22.96 30.26 -31.41
C ALA A 505 21.63 30.34 -30.63
N SER A 506 20.55 30.72 -31.33
CA SER A 506 19.17 30.76 -30.82
C SER A 506 18.30 29.81 -31.66
N PRO A 507 18.15 28.54 -31.25
CA PRO A 507 17.36 27.57 -31.98
C PRO A 507 15.87 27.95 -31.94
N VAL A 508 15.20 27.90 -33.09
CA VAL A 508 13.76 28.18 -33.22
C VAL A 508 13.03 26.87 -33.50
N LEU A 509 11.94 26.64 -32.76
CA LEU A 509 11.02 25.53 -33.01
C LEU A 509 10.03 25.92 -34.14
N PRO A 510 9.65 24.97 -35.01
CA PRO A 510 9.94 23.53 -34.95
C PRO A 510 11.25 23.09 -35.64
N ASP A 511 11.90 23.93 -36.43
CA ASP A 511 13.00 23.53 -37.33
C ASP A 511 14.21 22.95 -36.61
N ALA A 512 14.60 23.53 -35.48
CA ALA A 512 15.70 23.01 -34.66
C ALA A 512 15.38 21.61 -34.08
N TRP A 513 14.11 21.34 -33.78
CA TRP A 513 13.67 20.02 -33.34
C TRP A 513 13.69 19.03 -34.50
N ILE A 514 13.28 19.45 -35.71
CA ILE A 514 13.38 18.65 -36.93
C ILE A 514 14.80 18.15 -37.16
N GLN A 515 15.77 19.05 -37.12
CA GLN A 515 17.19 18.70 -37.25
C GLN A 515 17.63 17.70 -36.18
N SER A 516 17.17 17.88 -34.94
CA SER A 516 17.53 17.03 -33.80
C SER A 516 17.00 15.60 -33.96
N TRP A 517 15.73 15.40 -34.33
CA TRP A 517 15.22 14.04 -34.52
C TRP A 517 15.70 13.39 -35.82
N GLN A 518 16.01 14.16 -36.87
CA GLN A 518 16.66 13.62 -38.07
C GLN A 518 18.07 13.09 -37.77
N TRP A 519 18.85 13.84 -36.97
CA TRP A 519 20.13 13.38 -36.47
C TRP A 519 20.02 12.13 -35.62
N MET A 520 19.01 12.07 -34.74
CA MET A 520 18.73 10.86 -33.97
C MET A 520 18.48 9.68 -34.92
N LEU A 521 17.60 9.80 -35.91
CA LEU A 521 17.30 8.72 -36.86
C LEU A 521 18.56 8.25 -37.62
N LYS A 522 19.43 9.17 -38.03
CA LYS A 522 20.67 8.85 -38.75
C LYS A 522 21.71 8.15 -37.87
N THR A 523 21.81 8.55 -36.60
CA THR A 523 22.89 8.09 -35.70
C THR A 523 22.50 6.95 -34.77
N ALA A 524 21.20 6.75 -34.53
CA ALA A 524 20.68 5.75 -33.60
C ALA A 524 20.80 4.30 -34.11
N LYS A 525 20.96 4.11 -35.43
CA LYS A 525 20.94 2.78 -36.08
C LYS A 525 19.72 1.94 -35.67
N LEU A 526 18.55 2.58 -35.53
CA LEU A 526 17.30 1.90 -35.15
C LEU A 526 16.89 0.90 -36.24
N PRO A 527 16.25 -0.23 -35.86
CA PRO A 527 15.55 -1.07 -36.82
C PRO A 527 14.52 -0.23 -37.60
N LYS A 528 14.36 -0.53 -38.90
CA LYS A 528 13.44 0.19 -39.79
C LYS A 528 12.03 0.32 -39.21
N GLU A 529 11.52 -0.74 -38.61
CA GLU A 529 10.18 -0.75 -37.98
C GLU A 529 10.06 0.24 -36.81
N GLU A 530 11.11 0.37 -35.99
CA GLU A 530 11.12 1.30 -34.86
C GLU A 530 11.23 2.75 -35.32
N ALA A 531 12.04 3.02 -36.34
CA ALA A 531 12.16 4.33 -36.97
C ALA A 531 10.81 4.77 -37.56
N VAL A 532 10.13 3.88 -38.30
CA VAL A 532 8.79 4.14 -38.84
C VAL A 532 7.78 4.35 -37.71
N ARG A 533 7.80 3.52 -36.66
CA ARG A 533 6.92 3.68 -35.49
C ARG A 533 7.12 5.02 -34.79
N PHE A 534 8.37 5.48 -34.64
CA PHE A 534 8.68 6.80 -34.09
C PHE A 534 8.07 7.91 -34.94
N LEU A 535 8.29 7.89 -36.26
CA LEU A 535 7.76 8.90 -37.20
C LEU A 535 6.23 8.93 -37.18
N CYS A 536 5.58 7.77 -37.28
CA CYS A 536 4.12 7.68 -37.19
C CYS A 536 3.57 8.15 -35.84
N ASN A 537 4.31 7.98 -34.73
CA ASN A 537 3.89 8.51 -33.44
C ASN A 537 3.96 10.05 -33.38
N GLN A 538 4.88 10.70 -34.10
CA GLN A 538 4.90 12.17 -34.21
C GLN A 538 3.69 12.70 -34.98
N MET A 539 3.16 11.92 -35.93
CA MET A 539 1.96 12.29 -36.69
C MET A 539 0.65 12.19 -35.86
N ARG A 540 0.65 11.52 -34.70
CA ARG A 540 -0.56 11.20 -33.90
C ARG A 540 -0.98 12.25 -32.86
N THR A 541 -0.07 13.11 -32.42
CA THR A 541 -0.30 14.02 -31.28
C THR A 541 -0.89 15.38 -31.71
N ARG A 542 -1.68 15.98 -30.80
CA ARG A 542 -2.74 17.03 -30.97
C ARG A 542 -2.39 18.31 -31.73
N GLU A 543 -3.42 18.83 -32.41
CA GLU A 543 -3.70 20.21 -32.87
C GLU A 543 -2.63 20.83 -33.80
N GLU A 544 -2.99 20.93 -35.09
CA GLU A 544 -2.26 21.58 -36.19
C GLU A 544 -0.73 21.50 -36.12
N LEU A 545 -0.16 20.36 -36.53
CA LEU A 545 1.28 20.28 -36.82
C LEU A 545 1.68 21.37 -37.82
N ASP A 546 2.78 22.06 -37.57
CA ASP A 546 3.37 22.99 -38.52
C ASP A 546 3.67 22.30 -39.86
N ASP A 547 3.50 23.02 -40.95
CA ASP A 547 3.73 22.51 -42.29
C ASP A 547 5.17 22.03 -42.52
N SER A 548 6.15 22.69 -41.90
CA SER A 548 7.55 22.22 -41.94
C SER A 548 7.71 20.85 -41.27
N VAL A 549 7.01 20.60 -40.17
CA VAL A 549 7.00 19.30 -39.48
C VAL A 549 6.33 18.24 -40.34
N LYS A 550 5.16 18.54 -40.93
CA LYS A 550 4.45 17.62 -41.83
C LYS A 550 5.34 17.20 -43.00
N ARG A 551 5.97 18.16 -43.69
CA ARG A 551 6.88 17.89 -44.81
C ARG A 551 8.06 17.03 -44.38
N ALA A 552 8.71 17.38 -43.27
CA ALA A 552 9.86 16.63 -42.77
C ALA A 552 9.50 15.18 -42.40
N LEU A 553 8.33 14.95 -41.81
CA LEU A 553 7.84 13.61 -41.48
C LEU A 553 7.59 12.76 -42.74
N LEU A 554 6.93 13.32 -43.76
CA LEU A 554 6.68 12.61 -45.02
C LEU A 554 7.99 12.23 -45.72
N VAL A 555 8.95 13.15 -45.82
CA VAL A 555 10.26 12.88 -46.42
C VAL A 555 11.02 11.81 -45.64
N ALA A 556 11.02 11.89 -44.30
CA ALA A 556 11.66 10.88 -43.46
C ALA A 556 11.00 9.50 -43.62
N LEU A 557 9.66 9.44 -43.72
CA LEU A 557 8.92 8.21 -43.97
C LEU A 557 9.23 7.62 -45.34
N LYS A 558 9.31 8.43 -46.41
CA LYS A 558 9.73 7.96 -47.75
C LYS A 558 11.13 7.35 -47.69
N GLY A 559 12.05 7.98 -46.96
CA GLY A 559 13.41 7.45 -46.76
C GLY A 559 13.44 6.10 -46.04
N GLN A 560 12.53 5.86 -45.08
CA GLN A 560 12.46 4.60 -44.35
C GLN A 560 11.68 3.51 -45.12
N LEU A 561 10.54 3.86 -45.71
CA LEU A 561 9.60 2.92 -46.34
C LEU A 561 9.93 2.64 -47.81
N GLY A 562 10.70 3.50 -48.47
CA GLY A 562 11.16 3.32 -49.85
C GLY A 562 10.04 3.55 -50.88
N GLU A 563 10.15 2.90 -52.04
CA GLU A 563 9.27 3.19 -53.18
C GLU A 563 7.79 2.90 -52.95
N ALA A 564 7.46 1.98 -52.04
CA ALA A 564 6.08 1.63 -51.72
C ALA A 564 5.28 2.77 -51.06
N PHE A 565 5.96 3.77 -50.47
CA PHE A 565 5.32 4.92 -49.84
C PHE A 565 4.91 5.97 -50.89
N PRO A 566 3.64 6.44 -50.88
CA PRO A 566 3.03 7.15 -52.02
C PRO A 566 3.42 8.64 -52.14
N LEU A 567 4.52 9.05 -51.51
CA LEU A 567 5.06 10.40 -51.68
C LEU A 567 5.74 10.51 -53.07
N LYS A 568 5.20 11.37 -53.94
CA LYS A 568 5.60 11.52 -55.36
C LYS A 568 7.03 12.07 -55.50
N ALA A 569 7.39 13.09 -54.73
CA ALA A 569 8.70 13.73 -54.76
C ALA A 569 9.10 14.26 -53.38
N THR A 570 10.37 14.11 -53.02
CA THR A 570 10.91 14.63 -51.75
C THR A 570 11.33 16.10 -51.84
N SER A 571 11.53 16.63 -53.04
CA SER A 571 11.96 18.02 -53.29
C SER A 571 10.81 19.02 -53.34
N LYS A 572 9.58 18.56 -53.59
CA LYS A 572 8.37 19.40 -53.66
C LYS A 572 7.18 18.62 -53.09
N VAL A 573 7.01 18.74 -51.77
CA VAL A 573 5.90 18.11 -51.04
C VAL A 573 4.70 19.05 -51.04
N ASP A 574 3.61 18.61 -51.66
CA ASP A 574 2.32 19.31 -51.66
C ASP A 574 1.50 18.82 -50.48
N LEU A 575 1.38 19.62 -49.42
CA LEU A 575 0.71 19.17 -48.21
C LEU A 575 -0.79 18.97 -48.37
N ASP A 576 -1.42 19.61 -49.35
CA ASP A 576 -2.86 19.48 -49.59
C ASP A 576 -3.18 18.10 -50.21
N GLU A 577 -2.29 17.58 -51.07
CA GLU A 577 -2.43 16.25 -51.69
C GLU A 577 -1.69 15.14 -50.92
N ASP A 578 -0.41 15.36 -50.59
CA ASP A 578 0.50 14.32 -50.11
C ASP A 578 0.23 13.94 -48.65
N TRP A 579 -0.16 14.89 -47.80
CA TRP A 579 -0.47 14.61 -46.39
C TRP A 579 -1.66 13.65 -46.22
N PRO A 580 -2.85 13.92 -46.80
CA PRO A 580 -3.97 12.98 -46.73
C PRO A 580 -3.67 11.66 -47.45
N THR A 581 -3.03 11.71 -48.63
CA THR A 581 -2.68 10.50 -49.41
C THR A 581 -1.76 9.57 -48.63
N CYS A 582 -0.65 10.08 -48.10
CA CYS A 582 0.29 9.30 -47.32
C CYS A 582 -0.30 8.86 -45.98
N GLY A 583 -1.09 9.71 -45.33
CA GLY A 583 -1.80 9.38 -44.09
C GLY A 583 -2.73 8.19 -44.27
N ASN A 584 -3.56 8.19 -45.31
CA ASN A 584 -4.47 7.09 -45.63
C ASN A 584 -3.73 5.80 -45.93
N TRP A 585 -2.64 5.86 -46.71
CA TRP A 585 -1.81 4.69 -46.99
C TRP A 585 -1.23 4.07 -45.71
N LEU A 586 -0.75 4.89 -44.76
CA LEU A 586 -0.24 4.39 -43.47
C LEU A 586 -1.33 3.72 -42.62
N ILE A 587 -2.58 4.20 -42.72
CA ILE A 587 -3.74 3.56 -42.07
C ILE A 587 -4.02 2.21 -42.74
N GLU A 588 -4.11 2.17 -44.06
CA GLU A 588 -4.36 0.94 -44.85
C GLU A 588 -3.30 -0.13 -44.61
N LYS A 589 -2.04 0.25 -44.50
CA LYS A 589 -0.92 -0.65 -44.20
C LYS A 589 -0.80 -1.01 -42.71
N GLY A 590 -1.71 -0.52 -41.86
CA GLY A 590 -1.76 -0.88 -40.44
C GLY A 590 -0.66 -0.25 -39.58
N HIS A 591 0.06 0.76 -40.09
CA HIS A 591 1.04 1.51 -39.28
C HIS A 591 0.35 2.33 -38.19
N PHE A 592 -0.93 2.68 -38.41
CA PHE A 592 -1.78 3.22 -37.38
C PHE A 592 -2.65 2.11 -36.72
N LYS A 593 -2.52 1.88 -35.39
CA LYS A 593 -3.48 1.06 -34.65
C LYS A 593 -4.87 1.71 -34.77
N PRO A 594 -5.94 0.93 -35.00
CA PRO A 594 -7.30 1.46 -34.97
C PRO A 594 -7.54 2.13 -33.59
N PRO A 595 -8.28 3.25 -33.54
CA PRO A 595 -8.57 3.91 -32.29
C PRO A 595 -9.14 2.88 -31.31
N ARG A 596 -8.53 2.75 -30.12
CA ARG A 596 -9.10 1.95 -29.05
C ARG A 596 -10.52 2.47 -28.82
N LYS A 597 -11.54 1.65 -29.11
CA LYS A 597 -12.91 1.94 -28.67
C LYS A 597 -12.81 2.25 -27.18
N ARG A 598 -13.15 3.49 -26.80
CA ARG A 598 -13.29 3.85 -25.38
C ARG A 598 -14.30 2.87 -24.80
N ARG A 599 -13.87 2.05 -23.85
CA ARG A 599 -14.77 1.24 -23.01
C ARG A 599 -15.33 2.13 -21.92
#